data_AF-A0A7C9EEE8-F1
#
_entry.id   AF-A0A7C9EEE8-F1
#
_cell.length_a   1.000
_cell.length_b   1.000
_cell.length_c   1.000
_cell.angle_alpha   90.00
_cell.angle_beta   90.00
_cell.angle_gamma   90.00
#
_symmetry.space_group_name_H-M   'P 1'
#
loop_
_entity.id
_entity.type
_entity.pdbx_description
1 polymer ?
#
loop_
_entity_poly.entity_id
_entity_poly.type
_entity_poly.pdbx_seq_one_letter_code
_entity_poly.pdbx_strand_id
1 'polypeptide(L)'
;LAGGPSRAFTQQETTMIEEDFKFLCDLFWSNGDGLPSELIENLSRTVKAILPLLRMNTESLIEQFRQVTMASYGSSDKSRLPLPPTTGQWGPSDPNTLLRVLCHRDDEVAAKFLKRTYNLPK
;
A
#
# COMPACT_ATOMS: atom_id res chain seq x y z
N LEU A 1 13.38 4.27 -3.69
CA LEU A 1 11.94 3.92 -3.73
C LEU A 1 11.17 5.12 -4.24
N ALA A 2 10.07 4.89 -4.97
CA ALA A 2 9.29 5.93 -5.66
C ALA A 2 8.62 6.90 -4.67
N GLY A 3 9.37 7.90 -4.20
CA GLY A 3 8.93 8.82 -3.15
C GLY A 3 10.05 9.37 -2.26
N GLY A 4 11.20 8.71 -2.20
CA GLY A 4 12.27 9.04 -1.26
C GLY A 4 11.97 8.58 0.18
N PRO A 5 12.95 8.63 1.10
CA PRO A 5 12.79 8.16 2.48
C PRO A 5 11.81 9.00 3.32
N SER A 6 11.42 10.19 2.86
CA SER A 6 10.52 11.09 3.58
C SER A 6 9.04 10.71 3.48
N ARG A 7 8.66 9.76 2.64
CA ARG A 7 7.28 9.27 2.49
C ARG A 7 7.04 7.99 3.29
N ALA A 8 7.65 7.89 4.47
CA ALA A 8 7.49 6.73 5.33
C ALA A 8 6.28 6.90 6.27
N PHE A 9 5.70 5.80 6.72
CA PHE A 9 4.65 5.77 7.75
C PHE A 9 4.84 4.58 8.69
N THR A 10 4.54 4.77 9.95
CA THR A 10 4.41 3.72 10.96
C THR A 10 2.97 3.19 10.99
N GLN A 11 2.77 1.98 11.52
CA GLN A 11 1.43 1.41 11.63
C GLN A 11 0.49 2.28 12.50
N GLN A 12 1.03 2.95 13.52
CA GLN A 12 0.31 3.85 14.42
C GLN A 12 -0.19 5.12 13.72
N GLU A 13 0.58 5.66 12.78
CA GLU A 13 0.20 6.84 11.98
C GLU A 13 -0.93 6.57 10.98
N THR A 14 -1.29 5.29 10.77
CA THR A 14 -2.42 4.93 9.88
C THR A 14 -3.72 5.60 10.30
N THR A 15 -3.96 5.77 11.60
CA THR A 15 -5.17 6.46 12.08
C THR A 15 -5.21 7.92 11.60
N MET A 16 -4.08 8.64 11.65
CA MET A 16 -4.00 10.01 11.13
C MET A 16 -4.23 10.04 9.62
N ILE A 17 -3.69 9.08 8.87
CA ILE A 17 -3.92 8.97 7.42
C ILE A 17 -5.40 8.72 7.09
N GLU A 18 -6.08 7.84 7.84
CA GLU A 18 -7.51 7.57 7.70
C GLU A 18 -8.36 8.83 8.00
N GLU A 19 -7.99 9.58 9.05
CA GLU A 19 -8.64 10.84 9.43
C GLU A 19 -8.42 11.95 8.40
N ASP A 20 -7.18 12.17 7.96
CA ASP A 20 -6.83 13.15 6.92
C ASP A 20 -7.56 12.86 5.61
N PHE A 21 -7.64 11.59 5.24
CA PHE A 21 -8.40 11.18 4.06
C PHE A 21 -9.90 11.46 4.20
N LYS A 22 -10.46 11.22 5.39
CA LYS A 22 -11.85 11.59 5.68
C LYS A 22 -12.05 13.10 5.58
N PHE A 23 -11.17 13.90 6.19
CA PHE A 23 -11.25 15.36 6.09
C PHE A 23 -11.14 15.85 4.64
N LEU A 24 -10.32 15.19 3.82
CA LEU A 24 -10.23 15.49 2.40
C LEU A 24 -11.56 15.19 1.67
N CYS A 25 -12.21 14.06 1.95
CA CYS A 25 -13.53 13.76 1.41
C CYS A 25 -14.59 14.78 1.87
N ASP A 26 -14.61 15.12 3.16
CA ASP A 26 -15.54 16.07 3.76
C ASP A 26 -15.34 17.48 3.18
N LEU A 27 -14.09 17.88 2.91
CA LEU A 27 -13.74 19.14 2.25
C LEU A 27 -14.35 19.22 0.85
N PHE A 28 -14.24 18.16 0.04
CA PHE A 28 -14.84 18.13 -1.30
C PHE A 28 -16.36 18.06 -1.26
N TRP A 29 -16.94 17.45 -0.24
CA TRP A 29 -18.38 17.41 -0.04
C TRP A 29 -18.95 18.77 0.39
N SER A 30 -18.17 19.54 1.17
CA SER A 30 -18.48 20.90 1.62
C SER A 30 -19.89 21.05 2.20
N ASN A 31 -20.28 20.15 3.11
CA ASN A 31 -21.58 20.13 3.77
C ASN A 31 -22.80 20.13 2.81
N GLY A 32 -22.64 19.57 1.61
CA GLY A 32 -23.67 19.51 0.57
C GLY A 32 -23.55 20.59 -0.51
N ASP A 33 -22.72 21.61 -0.31
CA ASP A 33 -22.48 22.69 -1.29
C ASP A 33 -21.36 22.35 -2.29
N GLY A 34 -20.71 21.19 -2.13
CA GLY A 34 -19.58 20.73 -2.94
C GLY A 34 -19.94 19.67 -3.98
N LEU A 35 -19.03 18.70 -4.16
CA LEU A 35 -19.23 17.59 -5.09
C LEU A 35 -20.28 16.60 -4.57
N PRO A 36 -21.05 15.93 -5.46
CA PRO A 36 -21.98 14.88 -5.06
C PRO A 36 -21.26 13.77 -4.30
N SER A 37 -21.86 13.30 -3.19
CA SER A 37 -21.26 12.24 -2.37
C SER A 37 -20.97 10.96 -3.16
N GLU A 38 -21.81 10.62 -4.14
CA GLU A 38 -21.59 9.49 -5.03
C GLU A 38 -20.32 9.66 -5.90
N LEU A 39 -20.05 10.87 -6.39
CA LEU A 39 -18.84 11.16 -7.16
C LEU A 39 -17.59 11.02 -6.26
N ILE A 40 -17.65 11.55 -5.04
CA ILE A 40 -16.57 11.42 -4.06
C ILE A 40 -16.34 9.95 -3.73
N GLU A 41 -17.40 9.16 -3.49
CA GLU A 41 -17.32 7.72 -3.26
C GLU A 41 -16.63 6.99 -4.42
N ASN A 42 -17.03 7.32 -5.66
CA ASN A 42 -16.47 6.72 -6.86
C ASN A 42 -14.97 7.03 -7.03
N LEU A 43 -14.56 8.28 -6.80
CA LEU A 43 -13.16 8.72 -6.93
C LEU A 43 -12.28 8.21 -5.77
N SER A 44 -12.85 8.06 -4.58
CA SER A 44 -12.16 7.65 -3.36
C SER A 44 -12.02 6.12 -3.21
N ARG A 45 -12.76 5.33 -4.01
CA ARG A 45 -12.84 3.87 -3.92
C ARG A 45 -11.49 3.17 -3.81
N THR A 46 -10.53 3.53 -4.66
CA THR A 46 -9.20 2.90 -4.67
C THR A 46 -8.43 3.16 -3.38
N VAL A 47 -8.47 4.40 -2.87
CA VAL A 47 -7.79 4.75 -1.62
C VAL A 47 -8.46 4.02 -0.45
N LYS A 48 -9.80 4.00 -0.38
CA LYS A 48 -10.55 3.25 0.63
C LYS A 48 -10.21 1.76 0.65
N ALA A 49 -10.00 1.16 -0.53
CA ALA A 49 -9.60 -0.23 -0.63
C ALA A 49 -8.15 -0.49 -0.16
N ILE A 50 -7.27 0.52 -0.21
CA ILE A 50 -5.85 0.40 0.18
C ILE A 50 -5.62 0.73 1.65
N LEU A 51 -6.40 1.64 2.25
CA LEU A 51 -6.25 2.04 3.66
C LEU A 51 -6.12 0.85 4.64
N PRO A 52 -6.90 -0.26 4.51
CA PRO A 52 -6.74 -1.42 5.38
C PRO A 52 -5.34 -2.06 5.34
N LEU A 53 -4.63 -1.97 4.20
CA LEU A 53 -3.25 -2.47 4.08
C LEU A 53 -2.28 -1.66 4.95
N LEU A 54 -2.52 -0.36 5.14
CA LEU A 54 -1.69 0.49 6.00
C LEU A 54 -1.82 0.09 7.47
N ARG A 55 -3.00 -0.41 7.89
CA ARG A 55 -3.25 -0.90 9.25
C ARG A 55 -2.76 -2.34 9.46
N MET A 56 -2.68 -3.14 8.41
CA MET A 56 -2.34 -4.56 8.49
C MET A 56 -0.99 -4.77 9.19
N ASN A 57 -0.88 -5.76 10.06
CA ASN A 57 0.41 -6.14 10.66
C ASN A 57 1.43 -6.53 9.55
N THR A 58 2.71 -6.20 9.75
CA THR A 58 3.74 -6.35 8.71
C THR A 58 3.92 -7.79 8.25
N GLU A 59 3.90 -8.76 9.16
CA GLU A 59 4.03 -10.18 8.83
C GLU A 59 2.88 -10.67 7.95
N SER A 60 1.65 -10.25 8.26
CA SER A 60 0.47 -10.55 7.43
C SER A 60 0.55 -9.89 6.05
N LEU A 61 1.03 -8.65 5.98
CA LEU A 61 1.22 -7.93 4.73
C LEU A 61 2.28 -8.61 3.84
N ILE A 62 3.38 -9.09 4.43
CA ILE A 62 4.40 -9.87 3.73
C ILE A 62 3.83 -11.18 3.19
N GLU A 63 3.02 -11.88 3.99
CA GLU A 63 2.42 -13.15 3.58
C GLU A 63 1.42 -12.95 2.43
N GLN A 64 0.57 -11.92 2.52
CA GLN A 64 -0.31 -11.54 1.42
C GLN A 64 0.49 -11.19 0.16
N PHE A 65 1.56 -10.41 0.30
CA PHE A 65 2.44 -10.08 -0.83
C PHE A 65 3.04 -11.32 -1.50
N ARG A 66 3.52 -12.29 -0.72
CA ARG A 66 4.03 -13.58 -1.25
C ARG A 66 2.97 -14.31 -2.05
N GLN A 67 1.79 -14.50 -1.46
CA GLN A 67 0.70 -15.27 -2.06
C GLN A 67 0.27 -14.65 -3.39
N VAL A 68 -0.01 -13.35 -3.40
CA VAL A 68 -0.47 -12.66 -4.61
C VAL A 68 0.64 -12.64 -5.68
N THR A 69 1.89 -12.36 -5.30
CA THR A 69 3.00 -12.31 -6.26
C THR A 69 3.27 -13.68 -6.91
N MET A 70 3.24 -14.76 -6.11
CA MET A 70 3.40 -16.12 -6.64
C MET A 70 2.23 -16.52 -7.54
N ALA A 71 1.00 -16.14 -7.19
CA ALA A 71 -0.18 -16.39 -8.02
C ALA A 71 -0.13 -15.63 -9.36
N SER A 72 0.38 -14.40 -9.38
CA SER A 72 0.43 -13.57 -10.58
C SER A 72 1.58 -13.92 -11.54
N TYR A 73 2.74 -14.33 -11.01
CA TYR A 73 3.97 -14.45 -11.81
C TYR A 73 4.63 -15.84 -11.76
N GLY A 74 4.05 -16.77 -10.99
CA GLY A 74 4.62 -18.10 -10.78
C GLY A 74 5.82 -18.11 -9.81
N SER A 75 6.40 -19.29 -9.63
CA SER A 75 7.55 -19.51 -8.76
C SER A 75 8.85 -19.30 -9.54
N SER A 76 9.63 -18.28 -9.16
CA SER A 76 11.04 -18.18 -9.53
C SER A 76 11.86 -18.98 -8.50
N ASP A 77 12.98 -19.56 -8.94
CA ASP A 77 13.87 -20.47 -8.21
C ASP A 77 13.91 -20.20 -6.68
N LYS A 78 13.05 -20.94 -5.95
CA LYS A 78 12.81 -21.15 -4.49
C LYS A 78 13.15 -20.06 -3.45
N SER A 79 13.60 -18.87 -3.82
CA SER A 79 14.17 -17.90 -2.87
C SER A 79 13.87 -16.44 -3.19
N ARG A 80 13.44 -16.11 -4.43
CA ARG A 80 13.24 -14.72 -4.86
C ARG A 80 11.87 -14.52 -5.46
N LEU A 81 11.09 -13.63 -4.86
CA LEU A 81 9.85 -13.15 -5.47
C LEU A 81 10.21 -12.25 -6.66
N PRO A 82 9.52 -12.38 -7.80
CA PRO A 82 9.71 -11.45 -8.91
C PRO A 82 9.35 -10.03 -8.46
N LEU A 83 9.99 -9.03 -9.06
CA LEU A 83 9.64 -7.63 -8.85
C LEU A 83 8.39 -7.32 -9.69
N PRO A 84 7.25 -6.95 -9.09
CA PRO A 84 6.05 -6.61 -9.85
C PRO A 84 6.27 -5.38 -10.74
N PRO A 85 5.75 -5.36 -11.98
CA PRO A 85 5.75 -4.18 -12.83
C PRO A 85 4.89 -3.07 -12.23
N THR A 86 5.28 -1.80 -12.46
CA THR A 86 4.43 -0.65 -12.15
C THR A 86 3.41 -0.46 -13.27
N THR A 87 2.22 -1.00 -13.10
CA THR A 87 1.12 -0.97 -14.10
C THR A 87 0.28 0.31 -14.04
N GLY A 88 0.42 1.11 -12.97
CA GLY A 88 -0.46 2.24 -12.67
C GLY A 88 -1.86 1.85 -12.19
N GLN A 89 -2.15 0.55 -12.12
CA GLN A 89 -3.33 0.01 -11.46
C GLN A 89 -3.03 -0.19 -9.97
N TRP A 90 -4.01 0.12 -9.12
CA TRP A 90 -3.84 0.07 -7.67
C TRP A 90 -4.99 -0.71 -7.05
N GLY A 91 -4.67 -1.57 -6.08
CA GLY A 91 -5.68 -2.34 -5.37
C GLY A 91 -5.11 -3.21 -4.26
N PRO A 92 -5.95 -3.68 -3.33
CA PRO A 92 -5.49 -4.42 -2.15
C PRO A 92 -4.87 -5.78 -2.49
N SER A 93 -5.20 -6.34 -3.66
CA SER A 93 -4.67 -7.61 -4.16
C SER A 93 -3.74 -7.42 -5.37
N ASP A 94 -3.22 -6.21 -5.58
CA ASP A 94 -2.21 -5.95 -6.61
C ASP A 94 -0.79 -6.09 -6.01
N PRO A 95 0.10 -6.92 -6.57
CA PRO A 95 1.45 -7.12 -6.05
C PRO A 95 2.27 -5.82 -5.94
N ASN A 96 2.16 -4.91 -6.90
CA ASN A 96 2.90 -3.65 -6.90
C ASN A 96 2.38 -2.69 -5.80
N THR A 97 1.08 -2.71 -5.51
CA THR A 97 0.47 -1.98 -4.39
C THR A 97 1.01 -2.48 -3.06
N LEU A 98 0.96 -3.80 -2.82
CA LEU A 98 1.47 -4.43 -1.60
C LEU A 98 2.98 -4.16 -1.41
N LEU A 99 3.77 -4.29 -2.48
CA LEU A 99 5.19 -3.96 -2.46
C LEU A 99 5.42 -2.50 -2.05
N ARG A 100 4.62 -1.56 -2.57
CA ARG A 100 4.75 -0.14 -2.21
C ARG A 100 4.35 0.16 -0.79
N VAL A 101 3.33 -0.50 -0.24
CA VAL A 101 3.00 -0.36 1.19
C VAL A 101 4.19 -0.82 2.04
N LEU A 102 4.78 -1.99 1.73
CA LEU A 102 5.99 -2.47 2.42
C LEU A 102 7.17 -1.51 2.28
N CYS A 103 7.36 -0.91 1.11
CA CYS A 103 8.46 0.01 0.83
C CYS A 103 8.38 1.33 1.61
N HIS A 104 7.17 1.80 1.92
CA HIS A 104 6.95 3.04 2.65
C HIS A 104 6.66 2.80 4.13
N ARG A 105 6.59 1.55 4.58
CA ARG A 105 6.42 1.27 5.99
C ARG A 105 7.74 1.44 6.74
N ASP A 106 7.76 2.32 7.73
CA ASP A 106 8.87 2.49 8.66
C ASP A 106 8.85 1.37 9.71
N ASP A 107 9.32 0.20 9.30
CA ASP A 107 9.29 -1.01 10.11
C ASP A 107 10.50 -1.90 9.79
N GLU A 108 11.18 -2.39 10.83
CA GLU A 108 12.36 -3.23 10.66
C GLU A 108 12.07 -4.57 9.95
N VAL A 109 10.89 -5.15 10.17
CA VAL A 109 10.51 -6.44 9.56
C VAL A 109 10.30 -6.25 8.06
N ALA A 110 9.62 -5.19 7.65
CA ALA A 110 9.45 -4.81 6.25
C ALA A 110 10.82 -4.56 5.58
N ALA A 111 11.69 -3.78 6.21
CA ALA A 111 13.02 -3.48 5.69
C ALA A 111 13.89 -4.73 5.53
N LYS A 112 13.94 -5.61 6.55
CA LYS A 112 14.68 -6.89 6.51
C LYS A 112 14.14 -7.80 5.40
N PHE A 113 12.82 -7.88 5.26
CA PHE A 113 12.18 -8.64 4.19
C PHE A 113 12.57 -8.13 2.81
N LEU A 114 12.45 -6.82 2.55
CA LEU A 114 12.76 -6.22 1.25
C LEU A 114 14.24 -6.39 0.88
N LYS A 115 15.15 -6.15 1.83
CA LYS A 115 16.60 -6.35 1.62
C LYS A 115 16.93 -7.79 1.24
N ARG A 116 16.34 -8.77 1.94
CA ARG A 116 16.57 -10.20 1.67
C ARG A 116 15.95 -10.63 0.34
N THR A 117 14.71 -10.24 0.06
CA THR A 117 13.97 -10.66 -1.14
C THR A 117 14.63 -10.13 -2.42
N TYR A 118 15.11 -8.88 -2.40
CA TYR A 118 15.62 -8.20 -3.60
C TYR A 118 17.13 -7.96 -3.59
N ASN A 119 17.88 -8.46 -2.60
CA ASN A 119 19.32 -8.27 -2.43
C ASN A 119 19.72 -6.78 -2.49
N LEU A 120 18.93 -5.93 -1.83
CA LEU A 120 19.22 -4.50 -1.77
C LEU A 120 20.47 -4.26 -0.90
N PRO A 121 21.29 -3.24 -1.22
CA PRO A 121 22.43 -2.87 -0.40
C PRO A 121 21.99 -2.49 1.03
N LYS A 122 22.92 -2.65 1.97
CA LYS A 122 22.68 -2.39 3.39
C LYS A 122 22.44 -0.90 3.66
#